data_AF-T1C2I8-F1
#
_entry.id   AF-T1C2I8-F1
#
_cell.length_a   1.000
_cell.length_b   1.000
_cell.length_c   1.000
_cell.angle_alpha   90.00
_cell.angle_beta   90.00
_cell.angle_gamma   90.00
#
_symmetry.space_group_name_H-M   'P 1'
#
loop_
_entity.id
_entity.type
_entity.pdbx_description
1 polymer ?
#
loop_
_entity_poly.entity_id
_entity_poly.type
_entity_poly.pdbx_seq_one_letter_code
_entity_poly.pdbx_strand_id
1 'polypeptide(L)' 'MVIQLPNAEFGFPGPLRDRLVTAILNGSKVATTSLELEFRLNGESLPVPGERSIVV' A
#
# COMPACT_ATOMS: atom_id res chain seq x y z
N MET A 1 -1.16 15.89 18.21
CA MET A 1 -1.16 14.41 18.27
C MET A 1 -0.77 13.92 16.88
N VAL A 2 0.38 13.28 16.71
CA VAL A 2 0.79 12.75 15.40
C VAL A 2 0.06 11.41 15.23
N ILE A 3 -0.77 11.29 14.20
CA ILE A 3 -1.41 10.02 13.86
C ILE A 3 -0.30 9.13 13.28
N GLN A 4 0.03 8.02 13.94
CA GLN A 4 0.88 6.99 13.36
C GLN A 4 0.01 6.13 12.45
N LEU A 5 0.24 6.23 11.14
CA LEU A 5 -0.43 5.43 10.13
C LEU A 5 0.47 4.25 9.75
N PRO A 6 -0.10 3.09 9.37
CA PRO A 6 0.68 1.98 8.83
C PRO A 6 1.36 2.39 7.52
N ASN A 7 2.52 1.80 7.25
CA ASN A 7 3.20 1.97 5.96
C ASN A 7 2.51 1.15 4.87
N ALA A 8 2.41 1.71 3.68
CA ALA A 8 2.02 1.01 2.47
C ALA A 8 3.22 0.96 1.52
N GLU A 9 3.71 -0.26 1.28
CA GLU A 9 4.88 -0.54 0.45
C GLU A 9 4.43 -1.01 -0.93
N PHE A 10 5.05 -0.46 -2.00
CA PHE A 10 4.70 -0.80 -3.38
C PHE A 10 5.92 -1.36 -4.13
N GLY A 11 6.28 -2.60 -3.79
CA GLY A 11 7.43 -3.30 -4.34
C GLY A 11 8.71 -3.10 -3.52
N PHE A 12 9.69 -3.96 -3.75
CA PHE A 12 11.01 -3.88 -3.09
C PHE A 12 11.80 -2.63 -3.54
N PRO A 13 12.81 -2.19 -2.76
CA PRO A 13 13.69 -1.09 -3.16
C PRO A 13 14.25 -1.26 -4.58
N GLY A 14 14.06 -0.23 -5.41
CA GLY A 14 14.53 -0.22 -6.80
C GLY A 14 13.57 0.47 -7.78
N PRO A 15 13.88 0.43 -9.08
CA PRO A 15 13.17 1.23 -10.10
C PRO A 15 11.68 0.93 -10.25
N LEU A 16 11.21 -0.24 -9.83
CA LEU A 16 9.78 -0.54 -9.82
C LEU A 16 9.06 0.26 -8.73
N ARG A 17 9.58 0.24 -7.50
CA ARG A 17 9.01 0.99 -6.37
C ARG A 17 8.97 2.48 -6.67
N ASP A 18 10.05 3.04 -7.17
CA ASP A 18 10.13 4.48 -7.48
C ASP A 18 9.06 4.90 -8.50
N ARG A 19 8.83 4.07 -9.53
CA ARG A 19 7.77 4.30 -10.53
C ARG A 19 6.38 4.20 -9.93
N LEU A 20 6.12 3.21 -9.07
CA LEU A 20 4.81 3.02 -8.45
C LEU A 20 4.50 4.13 -7.44
N VAL A 21 5.45 4.51 -6.59
CA VAL A 21 5.31 5.63 -5.65
C VAL A 21 5.07 6.94 -6.41
N THR A 22 5.84 7.20 -7.47
CA THR A 22 5.62 8.38 -8.33
C THR A 22 4.22 8.38 -8.94
N ALA A 23 3.74 7.24 -9.44
CA ALA A 23 2.40 7.12 -10.00
C ALA A 23 1.28 7.35 -8.98
N ILE A 24 1.49 6.98 -7.71
CA ILE A 24 0.55 7.27 -6.62
C ILE A 24 0.56 8.77 -6.31
N LEU A 25 1.74 9.37 -6.12
CA LEU A 25 1.88 10.77 -5.74
C LEU A 25 1.35 11.74 -6.81
N ASN A 26 1.48 11.39 -8.09
CA ASN A 26 0.95 12.20 -9.19
C ASN A 26 -0.51 11.86 -9.57
N GLY A 27 -1.15 10.94 -8.84
CA GLY A 27 -2.56 10.56 -9.02
C GLY A 27 -2.86 9.67 -10.23
N SER A 28 -1.84 9.17 -10.94
CA SER A 28 -2.06 8.25 -12.07
C SER A 28 -2.33 6.79 -11.66
N LYS A 29 -1.92 6.39 -10.45
CA LYS A 29 -2.27 5.09 -9.84
C LYS A 29 -3.23 5.30 -8.67
N VAL A 30 -4.49 4.92 -8.87
CA VAL A 30 -5.58 5.09 -7.89
C VAL A 30 -6.16 3.76 -7.39
N ALA A 31 -5.59 2.63 -7.81
CA ALA A 31 -6.03 1.30 -7.43
C ALA A 31 -4.84 0.35 -7.22
N THR A 32 -5.04 -0.67 -6.38
CA THR A 32 -4.09 -1.76 -6.17
C THR A 32 -4.85 -3.07 -5.95
N THR A 33 -4.16 -4.20 -6.10
CA THR A 33 -4.70 -5.54 -5.82
C THR A 33 -3.63 -6.37 -5.14
N SER A 34 -4.08 -7.38 -4.41
CA SER A 34 -3.27 -8.34 -3.65
C SER A 34 -4.00 -9.68 -3.63
N LEU A 35 -3.30 -10.77 -3.28
CA LEU A 35 -3.94 -12.07 -3.19
C LEU A 35 -4.65 -12.21 -1.84
N GLU A 36 -5.95 -12.53 -1.84
CA GLU A 36 -6.72 -12.77 -0.61
C GLU A 36 -6.13 -13.92 0.24
N LEU A 37 -5.50 -14.89 -0.42
CA LEU A 37 -4.82 -15.99 0.26
C LEU A 37 -3.68 -15.51 1.17
N GLU A 38 -2.94 -14.46 0.79
CA GLU A 38 -1.80 -13.96 1.59
C GLU A 38 -2.29 -13.41 2.94
N PHE A 39 -3.41 -12.67 2.95
CA PHE A 39 -4.03 -12.19 4.20
C PHE A 39 -4.41 -13.34 5.12
N ARG A 40 -5.05 -14.38 4.57
CA ARG A 40 -5.44 -15.56 5.36
C ARG A 40 -4.23 -16.29 5.94
N LEU A 41 -3.18 -16.49 5.15
CA LEU A 41 -1.97 -17.19 5.60
C LEU A 41 -1.21 -16.41 6.67
N ASN A 42 -1.25 -15.08 6.60
CA ASN A 42 -0.59 -14.20 7.59
C ASN A 42 -1.48 -13.89 8.81
N GLY A 43 -2.75 -14.30 8.81
CA GLY A 43 -3.70 -13.95 9.87
C GLY A 43 -4.07 -12.45 9.88
N GLU A 44 -3.91 -11.77 8.75
CA GLU A 44 -4.20 -10.35 8.59
C GLU A 44 -5.67 -10.12 8.18
N SER A 45 -6.23 -8.97 8.57
CA SER A 45 -7.56 -8.56 8.12
C SER A 45 -7.49 -7.97 6.71
N LEU A 46 -8.53 -8.22 5.90
CA LEU A 46 -8.67 -7.53 4.62
C LEU A 46 -8.85 -6.02 4.83
N PRO A 47 -8.30 -5.18 3.95
CA PRO A 47 -8.45 -3.73 4.06
C PRO A 47 -9.91 -3.31 3.87
N VAL A 48 -10.35 -2.30 4.62
CA VAL A 48 -11.72 -1.77 4.56
C VAL A 48 -11.75 -0.32 4.04
N PRO A 49 -12.86 0.11 3.41
CA PRO A 49 -12.99 1.48 2.94
C PRO A 49 -12.76 2.51 4.06
N GLY A 50 -11.95 3.53 3.78
CA GLY A 50 -11.62 4.61 4.71
C GLY A 50 -10.31 4.43 5.47
N GLU A 51 -9.69 3.25 5.41
CA GLU A 51 -8.33 3.06 5.92
C GLU A 51 -7.32 3.97 5.21
N ARG A 52 -6.30 4.39 5.96
CA ARG A 52 -5.25 5.30 5.50
C ARG A 52 -3.90 4.77 5.90
N SER A 53 -2.94 4.95 5.02
CA SER A 53 -1.55 4.53 5.19
C SER A 53 -0.60 5.61 4.68
N ILE A 54 0.65 5.56 5.13
CA ILE A 54 1.74 6.38 4.58
C ILE A 54 2.38 5.59 3.44
N VAL A 55 2.42 6.17 2.25
CA VAL A 55 3.14 5.59 1.12
C VAL A 55 4.63 5.75 1.37
N VAL A 56 5.37 4.65 1.38
CA VAL A 56 6.83 4.63 1.65
C VAL A 56 7.66 4.28 0.44
#